data_AF-A0A368TLG4-F1
#
_entry.id   AF-A0A368TLG4-F1
#
_cell.length_a   1.000
_cell.length_b   1.000
_cell.length_c   1.000
_cell.angle_alpha   90.00
_cell.angle_beta   90.00
_cell.angle_gamma   90.00
#
_symmetry.space_group_name_H-M   'P 1'
#
loop_
_entity.id
_entity.type
_entity.pdbx_description
1 polymer ?
#
loop_
_entity_poly.entity_id
_entity_poly.type
_entity_poly.pdbx_seq_one_letter_code
_entity_poly.pdbx_strand_id
1 'polypeptide(L)'
;MTDLNAKLKAELLATGSVDVDASLLAGTSTSAAGPGTGQKSIFFTSGGHRVRLEINKNSQLAMIKENNDFIILKDDKELVRGEIEPVLAHCPEQAYITRS
;
A
#
# COMPACT_ATOMS: atom_id res chain seq x y z
N MET A 1 3.96 19.95 -1.48
CA MET A 1 3.71 18.50 -1.56
C MET A 1 4.79 17.83 -0.73
N THR A 2 4.42 16.99 0.24
CA THR A 2 5.39 16.29 1.09
C THR A 2 5.66 14.92 0.48
N ASP A 3 6.75 14.83 -0.28
CA ASP A 3 7.18 13.59 -0.93
C ASP A 3 7.92 12.66 0.04
N LEU A 4 7.89 11.36 -0.25
CA LEU A 4 8.62 10.38 0.54
C LEU A 4 10.12 10.63 0.46
N ASN A 5 10.74 10.90 1.61
CA ASN A 5 12.19 10.98 1.76
C ASN A 5 12.74 9.72 2.43
N ALA A 6 14.06 9.50 2.38
CA ALA A 6 14.71 8.33 2.98
C ALA A 6 14.34 8.11 4.46
N LYS A 7 14.18 9.19 5.23
CA LYS A 7 13.75 9.15 6.64
C LYS A 7 12.30 8.67 6.79
N LEU A 8 11.37 9.24 6.03
CA LEU A 8 9.96 8.83 6.04
C LEU A 8 9.80 7.38 5.56
N LYS A 9 10.55 6.99 4.52
CA LYS A 9 10.62 5.62 4.03
C LYS A 9 11.05 4.65 5.15
N ALA A 10 12.08 5.01 5.91
CA ALA A 10 12.54 4.19 7.03
C ALA A 10 11.47 4.09 8.13
N GLU A 11 10.74 5.17 8.44
CA GLU A 11 9.62 5.13 9.41
C GLU A 11 8.45 4.25 8.94
N LEU A 12 8.09 4.34 7.66
CA LEU A 12 7.05 3.48 7.08
C LEU A 12 7.47 2.01 7.12
N LEU A 13 8.73 1.70 6.76
CA LEU A 13 9.27 0.34 6.82
C LEU A 13 9.39 -0.18 8.25
N ALA A 14 9.76 0.67 9.21
CA ALA A 14 9.86 0.31 10.61
C ALA A 14 8.49 -0.04 11.21
N THR A 15 7.44 0.66 10.79
CA THR A 15 6.06 0.32 11.19
C THR A 15 5.60 -0.93 10.47
N GLY A 16 5.85 -1.04 9.16
CA GLY A 16 5.50 -2.19 8.32
C GLY A 16 4.01 -2.34 8.02
N SER A 17 3.13 -1.66 8.76
CA SER A 17 1.68 -1.75 8.59
C SER A 17 0.98 -0.39 8.53
N VAL A 18 -0.25 -0.36 8.02
CA VAL A 18 -1.11 0.82 7.93
C VAL A 18 -2.58 0.42 8.10
N ASP A 19 -3.33 1.24 8.83
CA ASP A 19 -4.78 1.16 8.91
C ASP A 19 -5.37 1.85 7.69
N VAL A 20 -6.13 1.10 6.91
CA VAL A 20 -6.83 1.60 5.74
C VAL A 20 -8.15 0.86 5.64
N ASP A 21 -9.22 1.60 5.38
CA ASP A 21 -10.52 0.97 5.21
C ASP A 21 -10.55 0.16 3.92
N ALA A 22 -11.02 -1.09 4.02
CA ALA A 22 -11.11 -1.98 2.86
C ALA A 22 -12.00 -1.41 1.75
N SER A 23 -12.94 -0.51 2.07
CA SER A 23 -13.80 0.17 1.11
C SER A 23 -13.03 1.19 0.27
N LEU A 24 -11.98 1.81 0.81
CA LEU A 24 -11.07 2.69 0.06
C LEU A 24 -10.24 1.90 -0.96
N LEU A 25 -9.97 0.63 -0.65
CA LEU A 25 -9.27 -0.31 -1.51
C LEU A 25 -10.19 -0.99 -2.54
N ALA A 26 -11.49 -1.10 -2.25
CA ALA A 26 -12.46 -1.75 -3.13
C ALA A 26 -12.60 -1.05 -4.51
N GLY A 27 -12.28 0.24 -4.59
CA GLY A 27 -12.20 1.00 -5.86
C GLY A 27 -10.85 0.89 -6.59
N THR A 28 -9.83 0.30 -5.96
CA THR A 28 -8.50 0.05 -6.54
C THR A 28 -8.36 -1.45 -6.81
N SER A 29 -9.17 -1.98 -7.73
CA SER A 29 -9.05 -3.32 -8.34
C SER A 29 -8.44 -4.40 -7.42
N THR A 30 -9.01 -4.60 -6.22
CA THR A 30 -8.64 -5.74 -5.39
C THR A 30 -9.21 -6.99 -6.05
N SER A 31 -8.42 -7.65 -6.88
CA SER A 31 -8.77 -9.00 -7.31
C SER A 31 -8.73 -9.88 -6.07
N ALA A 32 -9.91 -10.37 -5.69
CA ALA A 32 -10.08 -11.45 -4.74
C ALA A 32 -9.52 -12.75 -5.35
N ALA A 33 -8.20 -12.85 -5.44
CA ALA A 33 -7.53 -14.11 -5.74
C ALA A 33 -7.46 -14.92 -4.44
N GLY A 34 -8.56 -15.61 -4.11
CA GLY A 34 -8.55 -16.73 -3.18
C GLY A 34 -9.49 -16.59 -1.96
N PRO A 35 -10.34 -17.59 -1.69
CA PRO A 35 -10.96 -17.73 -0.39
C PRO A 35 -9.88 -18.19 0.61
N GLY A 36 -9.47 -17.32 1.55
CA GLY A 36 -8.89 -17.80 2.81
C GLY A 36 -7.59 -17.22 3.36
N THR A 37 -6.88 -16.25 2.74
CA THR A 37 -5.60 -15.80 3.32
C THR A 37 -5.55 -14.29 3.53
N GLY A 38 -5.87 -13.87 4.75
CA GLY A 38 -5.98 -12.48 5.20
C GLY A 38 -4.64 -11.75 5.36
N GLN A 39 -3.90 -11.55 4.27
CA GLN A 39 -2.77 -10.61 4.23
C GLN A 39 -2.97 -9.65 3.06
N LYS A 40 -3.73 -8.58 3.31
CA LYS A 40 -3.91 -7.50 2.35
C LYS A 40 -2.71 -6.56 2.53
N SER A 41 -1.67 -6.67 1.71
CA SER A 41 -0.62 -5.64 1.68
C SER A 41 -0.90 -4.66 0.53
N ILE A 42 -0.44 -3.42 0.67
CA ILE A 42 -0.48 -2.39 -0.38
C ILE A 42 0.91 -1.89 -0.69
N PHE A 43 1.09 -1.39 -1.91
CA PHE A 43 2.30 -0.67 -2.30
C PHE A 43 1.99 0.82 -2.35
N PHE A 44 2.67 1.58 -1.50
CA PHE A 44 2.58 3.03 -1.45
C PHE A 44 3.78 3.63 -2.20
N THR A 45 3.50 4.55 -3.11
CA THR A 45 4.50 5.24 -3.92
C THR A 45 4.36 6.75 -3.77
N SER A 46 5.48 7.44 -3.51
CA SER A 46 5.53 8.90 -3.43
C SER A 46 6.95 9.38 -3.72
N GLY A 47 7.10 10.48 -4.47
CA GLY A 47 8.40 11.05 -4.82
C GLY A 47 9.38 10.10 -5.51
N GLY A 48 8.89 9.09 -6.25
CA GLY A 48 9.74 8.06 -6.88
C GLY A 48 10.24 6.94 -5.94
N HIS A 49 9.78 6.93 -4.69
CA HIS A 49 10.06 5.84 -3.74
C HIS A 49 8.84 4.95 -3.55
N ARG A 50 9.08 3.64 -3.42
CA ARG A 50 8.06 2.60 -3.21
C ARG A 50 8.27 1.89 -1.88
N VAL A 51 7.18 1.68 -1.13
CA VAL A 51 7.16 0.94 0.14
C VAL A 51 5.98 -0.01 0.16
N ARG A 52 6.20 -1.23 0.65
CA ARG A 52 5.14 -2.20 0.92
C ARG A 52 4.66 -2.03 2.36
N LEU A 53 3.36 -1.87 2.56
CA LEU A 53 2.73 -1.79 3.87
C LEU A 53 1.67 -2.87 4.01
N GLU A 54 1.60 -3.51 5.17
CA GLU A 54 0.55 -4.46 5.51
C GLU A 54 -0.70 -3.75 6.04
N ILE A 55 -1.88 -4.21 5.65
CA ILE A 55 -3.12 -3.60 6.13
C ILE A 55 -3.45 -4.18 7.50
N ASN A 56 -3.40 -3.34 8.52
CA ASN A 56 -3.69 -3.70 9.89
C ASN A 56 -4.50 -2.59 10.56
N LYS A 57 -5.72 -2.94 11.02
CA LYS A 57 -6.60 -2.00 11.72
C LYS A 57 -6.07 -1.47 13.05
N ASN A 58 -5.05 -2.13 13.60
CA ASN A 58 -4.39 -1.72 14.83
C ASN A 58 -3.04 -1.02 14.56
N SER A 59 -2.78 -0.60 13.32
CA SER A 59 -1.55 0.12 12.99
C SER A 59 -1.56 1.53 13.57
N GLN A 60 -0.37 2.06 13.88
CA GLN A 60 -0.17 3.45 14.29
C GLN A 60 -0.25 4.44 13.11
N LEU A 61 -0.13 3.92 11.89
CA LEU A 61 -0.27 4.69 10.67
C LEU A 61 -1.70 4.51 10.16
N ALA A 62 -2.38 5.61 9.84
CA ALA A 62 -3.68 5.59 9.18
C ALA A 62 -3.54 6.10 7.74
N MET A 63 -4.35 5.58 6.82
CA MET A 63 -4.37 6.04 5.43
C MET A 63 -5.76 6.53 5.08
N ILE A 64 -5.80 7.75 4.54
CA ILE A 64 -7.02 8.36 4.01
C ILE A 64 -6.85 8.62 2.52
N LYS A 65 -7.97 8.56 1.79
CA LYS A 65 -8.03 9.02 0.40
C LYS A 65 -8.57 10.44 0.39
N GLU A 66 -7.79 11.37 -0.15
CA GLU A 66 -8.21 12.75 -0.35
C GLU A 66 -8.13 13.09 -1.84
N ASN A 67 -9.26 13.47 -2.43
CA ASN A 67 -9.41 13.70 -3.87
C ASN A 67 -9.01 12.45 -4.67
N ASN A 68 -7.80 12.45 -5.25
CA ASN A 68 -7.25 11.33 -6.02
C ASN A 68 -5.96 10.75 -5.40
N ASP A 69 -5.51 11.30 -4.28
CA ASP A 69 -4.27 10.90 -3.62
C ASP A 69 -4.56 10.16 -2.32
N PHE A 70 -3.57 9.40 -1.89
CA PHE A 70 -3.55 8.68 -0.62
C PHE A 70 -2.59 9.36 0.33
N ILE A 71 -3.07 9.68 1.53
CA ILE A 71 -2.31 10.36 2.57
C ILE A 71 -2.12 9.41 3.73
N ILE A 72 -0.87 9.22 4.15
CA ILE A 72 -0.53 8.48 5.36
C ILE A 72 -0.42 9.49 6.51
N LEU A 73 -1.20 9.23 7.54
CA LEU A 73 -1.25 9.95 8.81
C LEU A 73 -0.54 9.12 9.88
N LYS A 74 0.17 9.78 10.79
CA LYS A 74 0.71 9.19 12.02
C LYS A 74 0.33 10.11 13.17
N ASP A 75 -0.34 9.57 14.18
CA ASP A 75 -0.86 10.39 15.30
C ASP A 75 -1.66 11.60 14.79
N ASP A 76 -2.57 11.38 13.83
CA ASP A 76 -3.42 12.40 13.17
C ASP A 76 -2.66 13.50 12.40
N LYS A 77 -1.35 13.34 12.16
CA LYS A 77 -0.54 14.26 11.37
C LYS A 77 -0.19 13.69 10.01
N GLU A 78 -0.36 14.50 8.96
CA GLU A 78 0.11 14.16 7.61
C GLU A 78 1.62 13.89 7.63
N LEU A 79 1.98 12.67 7.25
CA LEU A 79 3.35 12.20 7.22
C LEU A 79 3.87 12.17 5.78
N VAL A 80 3.06 11.66 4.85
CA VAL A 80 3.38 11.64 3.42
C VAL A 80 2.11 11.51 2.58
N ARG A 81 2.12 12.15 1.41
CA ARG A 81 1.08 12.01 0.38
C ARG A 81 1.65 11.31 -0.85
N GLY A 82 0.84 10.48 -1.48
CA GLY A 82 1.25 9.73 -2.67
C GLY A 82 0.10 8.93 -3.25
N GLU A 83 0.47 7.87 -3.96
CA GLU A 83 -0.44 6.99 -4.65
C GLU A 83 -0.30 5.58 -4.09
N ILE A 84 -1.38 4.80 -4.13
CA ILE A 84 -1.28 3.36 -3.95
C ILE A 84 -1.28 2.71 -5.31
N GLU A 85 -0.31 1.85 -5.56
CA GLU A 85 -0.36 0.97 -6.70
C GLU A 85 -1.25 -0.22 -6.33
N PRO A 86 -2.37 -0.44 -7.03
CA PRO A 86 -3.11 -1.68 -6.87
C PRO A 86 -2.16 -2.83 -7.21
N VAL A 87 -2.19 -3.88 -6.39
CA VAL A 87 -1.61 -5.16 -6.80
C VAL A 87 -2.52 -5.67 -7.91
N LEU A 88 -2.25 -5.22 -9.14
CA LEU A 88 -2.82 -5.78 -10.35
C LEU A 88 -2.53 -7.28 -10.28
N ALA A 89 -3.56 -8.05 -9.93
CA ALA A 89 -3.52 -9.48 -10.03
C ALA A 89 -3.13 -9.81 -11.47
N HIS A 90 -2.01 -10.50 -11.60
CA HIS A 90 -1.56 -11.20 -12.78
C HIS A 90 -1.53 -10.39 -14.10
N CYS A 91 -0.32 -9.99 -14.52
CA CYS A 91 -0.01 -10.17 -15.95
C CYS A 91 -0.03 -11.69 -16.25
N PRO A 92 -0.71 -12.15 -17.30
CA PRO A 92 -0.74 -13.56 -17.70
C PRO A 92 0.51 -14.00 -18.48
N GLU A 93 1.66 -13.34 -18.34
CA GLU A 93 2.88 -13.67 -19.10
C GLU A 93 3.96 -14.35 -18.25
N GLN A 94 3.57 -15.03 -17.17
CA GLN A 94 4.48 -15.95 -16.48
C GLN A 94 4.62 -17.23 -17.32
N ALA A 95 5.46 -17.17 -18.35
CA ALA A 95 5.97 -18.36 -19.02
C ALA A 95 6.81 -19.15 -18.01
N TYR A 96 6.27 -20.25 -17.50
CA TYR A 96 7.05 -21.28 -16.83
C TYR A 96 8.04 -21.85 -17.86
N ILE A 97 9.31 -21.46 -17.80
CA ILE A 97 10.36 -22.24 -18.42
C ILE A 97 10.69 -23.37 -17.47
N THR A 98 9.99 -24.50 -17.61
CA THR A 98 10.48 -25.77 -17.07
C THR A 98 11.57 -26.25 -18.02
N ARG A 99 12.85 -26.07 -17.66
CA ARG A 99 13.92 -26.90 -18.25
C ARG A 99 13.91 -28.23 -17.51
N SER A 100 13.53 -29.28 -18.22
CA SER A 100 13.92 -30.67 -17.95
C SER A 100 14.24 -31.31 -19.28
#